data_AF-A0A925CE84-F1
#
_entry.id   AF-A0A925CE84-F1
#
_cell.length_a   1.000
_cell.length_b   1.000
_cell.length_c   1.000
_cell.angle_alpha   90.00
_cell.angle_beta   90.00
_cell.angle_gamma   90.00
#
_symmetry.space_group_name_H-M   'P 1'
#
loop_
_entity.id
_entity.type
_entity.pdbx_description
1 polymer ?
#
loop_
_entity_poly.entity_id
_entity_poly.type
_entity_poly.pdbx_seq_one_letter_code
_entity_poly.pdbx_strand_id
1 'polypeptide(L)'
;LHGYHYMLRVHADIAKACGRSEDEIIVPDNGAVIEIQDEGQKIVRLKEMAPNGLRLVDGFSIGDIQEVVIRDRTVLAQEGMFVIIATVNPRTGKLRKSPDIISRGFVYLRESQDLLSQARLIVKKTIEDTTKNQQPVNFDYVKNNVTDAVARFLFEKTNKRPIVIPVVLGV
;
A
#
# COMPACT_ATOMS: atom_id res chain seq x y z
N LEU A 1 33.04 -3.07 -1.65
CA LEU A 1 32.13 -4.17 -2.05
C LEU A 1 30.97 -3.57 -2.82
N HIS A 2 30.57 -4.16 -3.94
CA HIS A 2 29.46 -3.66 -4.74
C HIS A 2 28.79 -4.81 -5.47
N GLY A 3 27.45 -4.83 -5.49
CA GLY A 3 26.66 -5.85 -6.18
C GLY A 3 25.48 -6.33 -5.34
N TYR A 4 24.53 -6.97 -6.01
CA TYR A 4 23.47 -7.71 -5.33
C TYR A 4 24.04 -8.92 -4.58
N HIS A 5 23.31 -9.41 -3.59
CA HIS A 5 23.78 -10.52 -2.74
C HIS A 5 24.24 -11.74 -3.56
N TYR A 6 23.54 -12.08 -4.64
CA TYR A 6 23.93 -13.19 -5.51
C TYR A 6 25.31 -12.96 -6.18
N MET A 7 25.63 -11.72 -6.57
CA MET A 7 26.93 -11.39 -7.17
C MET A 7 28.05 -11.57 -6.14
N LEU A 8 27.80 -11.18 -4.89
CA LEU A 8 28.77 -11.36 -3.79
C LEU A 8 28.98 -12.84 -3.46
N ARG A 9 27.92 -13.66 -3.52
CA ARG A 9 28.03 -15.12 -3.36
C ARG A 9 28.87 -15.75 -4.47
N VAL A 10 28.63 -15.39 -5.73
CA VAL A 10 29.45 -15.87 -6.85
C VAL A 10 30.91 -15.43 -6.71
N HIS A 11 31.16 -14.20 -6.24
CA HIS A 11 32.53 -13.74 -5.98
C HIS A 11 33.21 -14.54 -4.85
N ALA A 12 32.46 -14.92 -3.80
CA ALA A 12 32.97 -15.82 -2.77
C ALA A 12 33.33 -17.20 -3.34
N ASP A 13 32.53 -17.75 -4.25
CA ASP A 13 32.83 -19.01 -4.91
C ASP A 13 34.11 -18.93 -5.77
N ILE A 14 34.33 -17.81 -6.46
CA ILE A 14 35.59 -17.55 -7.19
C ILE A 14 36.78 -17.51 -6.22
N ALA A 15 36.63 -16.83 -5.08
CA ALA A 15 37.70 -16.78 -4.07
C ALA A 15 38.05 -18.17 -3.52
N LYS A 16 37.05 -19.02 -3.28
CA LYS A 16 37.26 -20.43 -2.92
C LYS A 16 38.01 -21.20 -4.00
N ALA A 17 37.62 -21.02 -5.27
CA ALA A 17 38.29 -21.66 -6.40
C ALA A 17 39.77 -21.22 -6.56
N CYS A 18 40.10 -20.00 -6.13
CA CYS A 18 41.46 -19.49 -6.07
C CYS A 18 42.27 -19.96 -4.83
N GLY A 19 41.73 -20.90 -4.04
CA GLY A 19 42.43 -21.54 -2.93
C GLY A 19 42.24 -20.87 -1.56
N ARG A 20 41.28 -19.95 -1.42
CA ARG A 20 40.91 -19.41 -0.10
C ARG A 20 39.97 -20.35 0.63
N SER A 21 40.16 -20.52 1.93
CA SER A 21 39.28 -21.34 2.74
C SER A 21 37.95 -20.61 3.00
N GLU A 22 36.89 -21.37 3.27
CA GLU A 22 35.55 -20.78 3.44
C GLU A 22 35.44 -19.89 4.67
N ASP A 23 36.21 -20.18 5.72
CA ASP A 23 36.29 -19.40 6.95
C ASP A 23 37.02 -18.05 6.79
N GLU A 24 37.80 -17.88 5.72
CA GLU A 24 38.43 -16.60 5.37
C GLU A 24 37.53 -15.68 4.52
N ILE A 25 36.36 -16.17 4.08
CA ILE A 25 35.51 -15.45 3.13
C ILE A 25 34.22 -14.99 3.80
N ILE A 26 34.03 -13.68 3.83
CA ILE A 26 32.82 -13.06 4.40
C ILE A 26 32.00 -12.44 3.28
N VAL A 27 30.72 -12.82 3.19
CA VAL A 27 29.70 -12.15 2.38
C VAL A 27 28.84 -11.29 3.31
N PRO A 28 29.11 -9.99 3.44
CA PRO A 28 28.41 -9.13 4.39
C PRO A 28 27.09 -8.60 3.83
N ASP A 29 26.16 -8.36 4.75
CA ASP A 29 24.99 -7.52 4.51
C ASP A 29 25.28 -6.07 4.90
N ASN A 30 24.43 -5.14 4.50
CA ASN A 30 24.57 -3.73 4.89
C ASN A 30 24.56 -3.61 6.43
N GLY A 31 25.53 -2.86 6.95
CA GLY A 31 25.71 -2.66 8.39
C GLY A 31 26.40 -3.82 9.12
N ALA A 32 26.82 -4.89 8.43
CA ALA A 32 27.66 -5.90 9.06
C ALA A 32 29.00 -5.30 9.51
N VAL A 33 29.40 -5.59 10.75
CA VAL A 33 30.71 -5.17 11.29
C VAL A 33 31.72 -6.28 11.07
N ILE A 34 32.80 -5.93 10.38
CA ILE A 34 33.91 -6.84 10.08
C ILE A 34 35.15 -6.33 10.81
N GLU A 35 35.71 -7.18 11.67
CA GLU A 35 36.94 -6.90 12.39
C GLU A 35 38.12 -7.58 11.71
N ILE A 36 39.22 -6.84 11.58
CA ILE A 36 40.49 -7.35 11.08
C ILE A 36 41.41 -7.52 12.30
N GLN A 37 41.76 -8.77 12.60
CA GLN A 37 42.57 -9.17 13.74
C GLN A 37 43.98 -9.59 13.28
N ASP A 38 44.86 -9.86 14.25
CA ASP A 38 46.18 -10.47 14.03
C ASP A 38 47.01 -9.75 12.96
N GLU A 39 47.16 -8.42 13.09
CA GLU A 39 47.90 -7.56 12.16
C GLU A 39 47.45 -7.65 10.69
N GLY A 40 46.20 -8.07 10.43
CA GLY A 40 45.67 -8.22 9.07
C GLY A 40 45.56 -9.66 8.58
N GLN A 41 45.94 -10.65 9.39
CA GLN A 41 45.94 -12.05 8.99
C GLN A 41 44.59 -12.73 9.13
N LYS A 42 43.67 -12.16 9.91
CA LYS A 42 42.37 -12.77 10.19
C LYS A 42 41.25 -11.76 10.04
N ILE A 43 40.16 -12.19 9.40
CA ILE A 43 38.95 -11.39 9.25
C ILE A 43 37.80 -12.11 9.94
N VAL A 44 37.08 -11.41 10.82
CA VAL A 44 35.98 -11.98 11.61
C VAL A 44 34.74 -11.12 11.45
N ARG A 45 33.60 -11.74 11.14
CA ARG A 45 32.29 -11.08 11.20
C ARG A 45 31.85 -11.04 12.66
N LEU A 46 31.66 -9.84 13.21
CA LEU A 46 31.13 -9.66 14.54
C LEU A 46 29.61 -9.91 14.58
N LYS A 47 29.06 -10.17 15.77
CA LYS A 47 27.61 -10.39 15.94
C LYS A 47 26.84 -9.07 15.89
N GLU A 48 27.51 -7.98 16.25
CA GLU A 48 27.01 -6.63 16.23
C GLU A 48 26.78 -6.14 14.80
N MET A 49 25.73 -5.34 14.63
CA MET A 49 25.40 -4.68 13.38
C MET A 49 25.41 -3.18 13.62
N ALA A 50 26.06 -2.42 12.73
CA ALA A 50 25.95 -0.98 12.71
C ALA A 50 24.52 -0.56 12.32
N PRO A 51 24.00 0.55 12.86
CA PRO A 51 22.73 1.11 12.44
C PRO A 51 22.72 1.31 10.93
N ASN A 52 21.77 0.67 10.26
CA ASN A 52 21.58 0.75 8.82
C ASN A 52 20.08 0.84 8.53
N GLY A 53 19.74 1.49 7.43
CA GLY A 53 18.35 1.67 7.00
C GLY A 53 18.30 2.45 5.70
N LEU A 54 17.29 2.16 4.88
CA LEU A 54 17.05 2.94 3.68
C LEU A 54 16.44 4.29 4.06
N ARG A 55 16.99 5.37 3.54
CA ARG A 55 16.39 6.71 3.61
C ARG A 55 15.88 7.09 2.23
N LEU A 56 14.65 7.57 2.16
CA LEU A 56 14.08 8.10 0.93
C LEU A 56 14.17 9.62 0.95
N VAL A 57 14.49 10.20 -0.20
CA VAL A 57 14.47 11.65 -0.44
C VAL A 57 13.36 11.94 -1.44
N ASP A 58 12.34 12.69 -0.99
CA ASP A 58 11.24 13.18 -1.84
C ASP A 58 11.18 14.72 -1.73
N GLY A 59 11.72 15.40 -2.75
CA GLY A 59 11.87 16.86 -2.75
C GLY A 59 12.73 17.36 -1.59
N PHE A 60 12.12 18.16 -0.71
CA PHE A 60 12.76 18.68 0.50
C PHE A 60 12.61 17.76 1.73
N SER A 61 11.88 16.65 1.60
CA SER A 61 11.63 15.72 2.71
C SER A 61 12.63 14.57 2.68
N ILE A 62 13.28 14.33 3.82
CA ILE A 62 14.17 13.20 4.06
C ILE A 62 13.55 12.40 5.21
N GLY A 63 13.30 11.11 4.99
CA GLY A 63 12.65 10.27 5.99
C GLY A 63 12.97 8.80 5.83
N ASP A 64 12.55 8.01 6.82
CA ASP A 64 12.39 6.57 6.64
C ASP A 64 11.38 6.29 5.53
N ILE A 65 11.48 5.13 4.89
CA ILE A 65 10.45 4.69 3.94
C ILE A 65 9.10 4.73 4.67
N GLN A 66 8.24 5.68 4.32
CA GLN A 66 6.82 5.56 4.63
C GLN A 66 6.27 4.54 3.64
N GLU A 67 6.45 3.26 3.93
CA GLU A 67 6.04 2.13 3.09
C GLU A 67 4.58 2.29 2.63
N VAL A 68 3.75 2.87 3.50
CA VAL A 68 2.35 3.22 3.22
C VAL A 68 2.20 4.18 2.05
N VAL A 69 2.95 5.28 1.98
CA VAL A 69 2.80 6.29 0.92
C VAL A 69 3.25 5.74 -0.44
N ILE A 70 4.36 5.00 -0.47
CA ILE A 70 4.84 4.39 -1.71
C ILE A 70 3.87 3.31 -2.18
N ARG A 71 3.38 2.47 -1.26
CA ARG A 71 2.37 1.45 -1.56
C ARG A 71 1.10 2.07 -2.13
N ASP A 72 0.59 3.13 -1.51
CA ASP A 72 -0.61 3.83 -1.98
C ASP A 72 -0.39 4.41 -3.39
N ARG A 73 0.77 5.04 -3.63
CA ARG A 73 1.14 5.53 -4.98
C ARG A 73 1.17 4.39 -6.01
N THR A 74 1.75 3.24 -5.67
CA THR A 74 1.81 2.08 -6.57
C THR A 74 0.42 1.56 -6.92
N VAL A 75 -0.45 1.39 -5.92
CA VAL A 75 -1.83 0.90 -6.16
C VAL A 75 -2.64 1.92 -6.96
N LEU A 76 -2.52 3.22 -6.65
CA LEU A 76 -3.18 4.28 -7.43
C LEU A 76 -2.73 4.30 -8.89
N ALA A 77 -1.44 4.06 -9.15
CA ALA A 77 -0.89 4.03 -10.50
C ALA A 77 -1.37 2.82 -11.32
N GLN A 78 -1.60 1.67 -10.67
CA GLN A 78 -1.99 0.43 -11.33
C GLN A 78 -3.51 0.29 -11.51
N GLU A 79 -4.28 0.58 -10.47
CA GLU A 79 -5.71 0.26 -10.40
C GLU A 79 -6.61 1.50 -10.43
N GLY A 80 -6.04 2.69 -10.21
CA GLY A 80 -6.79 3.94 -10.11
C GLY A 80 -7.58 4.09 -8.80
N MET A 81 -8.49 5.06 -8.78
CA MET A 81 -9.31 5.39 -7.61
C MET A 81 -10.78 5.62 -7.97
N PHE A 82 -11.63 5.35 -6.98
CA PHE A 82 -13.08 5.50 -7.03
C PHE A 82 -13.59 6.16 -5.74
N VAL A 83 -13.87 7.46 -5.81
CA VAL A 83 -14.32 8.26 -4.66
C VAL A 83 -15.83 8.36 -4.66
N ILE A 84 -16.44 8.14 -3.50
CA ILE A 84 -17.88 8.20 -3.28
C ILE A 84 -18.14 9.31 -2.27
N ILE A 85 -18.95 10.29 -2.63
CA ILE A 85 -19.34 11.38 -1.74
C ILE A 85 -20.85 11.28 -1.50
N ALA A 86 -21.22 11.09 -0.24
CA ALA A 86 -22.59 10.87 0.18
C ALA A 86 -22.97 11.80 1.33
N THR A 87 -24.16 12.39 1.25
CA THR A 87 -24.70 13.25 2.31
C THR A 87 -25.88 12.54 2.96
N VAL A 88 -25.78 12.27 4.26
CA VAL A 88 -26.74 11.49 5.04
C VAL A 88 -27.38 12.40 6.09
N ASN A 89 -28.70 12.30 6.26
CA ASN A 89 -29.40 12.93 7.37
C ASN A 89 -29.22 12.04 8.63
N PRO A 90 -28.54 12.52 9.69
CA PRO A 90 -28.24 11.69 10.86
C PRO A 90 -29.50 11.27 11.64
N ARG A 91 -30.60 12.01 11.53
CA ARG A 91 -31.85 11.72 12.23
C ARG A 91 -32.67 10.65 11.54
N THR A 92 -32.66 10.61 10.20
CA THR A 92 -33.46 9.66 9.42
C THR A 92 -32.64 8.49 8.88
N GLY A 93 -31.31 8.60 8.89
CA GLY A 93 -30.40 7.63 8.28
C GLY A 93 -30.39 7.65 6.75
N LYS A 94 -31.21 8.50 6.10
CA LYS A 94 -31.38 8.50 4.65
C LYS A 94 -30.41 9.43 3.94
N LEU A 95 -30.11 9.11 2.69
CA LEU A 95 -29.41 10.02 1.80
C LEU A 95 -30.25 11.27 1.52
N ARG A 96 -29.63 12.44 1.62
CA ARG A 96 -30.26 13.71 1.21
C ARG A 96 -30.34 13.86 -0.31
N LYS A 97 -29.32 13.37 -1.01
CA LYS A 97 -29.19 13.42 -2.47
C LYS A 97 -28.49 12.17 -2.99
N SER A 98 -28.56 11.95 -4.30
CA SER A 98 -27.79 10.90 -4.96
C SER A 98 -26.29 11.08 -4.67
N PRO A 99 -25.53 9.98 -4.44
CA PRO A 99 -24.10 10.06 -4.22
C PRO A 99 -23.37 10.59 -5.45
N ASP A 100 -22.40 11.46 -5.21
CA ASP A 100 -21.47 11.95 -6.22
C ASP A 100 -20.29 10.96 -6.32
N ILE A 101 -19.88 10.63 -7.55
CA ILE A 101 -18.83 9.65 -7.79
C ILE A 101 -17.75 10.27 -8.67
N ILE A 102 -16.49 10.12 -8.25
CA ILE A 102 -15.32 10.57 -9.00
C ILE A 102 -14.42 9.36 -9.27
N SER A 103 -14.07 9.13 -10.53
CA SER A 103 -13.14 8.08 -10.95
C SER A 103 -11.92 8.73 -11.59
N ARG A 104 -10.71 8.25 -11.24
CA ARG A 104 -9.46 8.62 -11.91
C ARG A 104 -8.60 7.38 -12.10
N GLY A 105 -8.04 7.18 -13.30
CA GLY A 105 -7.17 6.03 -13.61
C GLY A 105 -7.87 4.66 -13.64
N PHE A 106 -9.15 4.59 -13.28
CA PHE A 106 -9.91 3.33 -13.20
C PHE A 106 -10.87 3.15 -14.39
N VAL A 107 -11.92 3.98 -14.47
CA VAL A 107 -12.91 3.98 -15.57
C VAL A 107 -13.16 5.38 -16.12
N TYR A 108 -13.38 5.48 -17.43
CA TYR A 108 -13.76 6.73 -18.08
C TYR A 108 -15.26 6.99 -17.91
N LEU A 109 -15.61 8.06 -17.18
CA LEU A 109 -16.99 8.31 -16.74
C LEU A 109 -17.99 8.40 -17.89
N ARG A 110 -17.60 8.94 -19.06
CA ARG A 110 -18.52 9.09 -20.20
C ARG A 110 -18.95 7.75 -20.80
N GLU A 111 -18.09 6.74 -20.74
CA GLU A 111 -18.34 5.42 -21.33
C GLU A 111 -18.90 4.42 -20.30
N SER A 112 -18.89 4.76 -19.01
CA SER A 112 -19.26 3.86 -17.91
C SER A 112 -20.53 4.28 -17.16
N GLN A 113 -21.50 4.90 -17.85
CA GLN A 113 -22.72 5.44 -17.22
C GLN A 113 -23.53 4.37 -16.47
N ASP A 114 -23.64 3.16 -17.03
CA ASP A 114 -24.37 2.06 -16.40
C ASP A 114 -23.68 1.57 -15.12
N LEU A 115 -22.35 1.42 -15.15
CA LEU A 115 -21.54 1.05 -13.99
C LEU A 115 -21.72 2.07 -12.86
N LEU A 116 -21.65 3.37 -13.20
CA LEU A 116 -21.83 4.45 -12.23
C LEU A 116 -23.26 4.48 -11.65
N SER A 117 -24.27 4.22 -12.48
CA SER A 117 -25.67 4.21 -12.04
C SER A 117 -25.94 3.04 -11.10
N GLN A 118 -25.40 1.85 -11.40
CA GLN A 118 -25.46 0.70 -10.50
C GLN A 118 -24.68 0.95 -9.21
N ALA A 119 -23.49 1.54 -9.28
CA ALA A 119 -22.72 1.89 -8.09
C ALA A 119 -23.49 2.86 -7.19
N ARG A 120 -24.15 3.89 -7.74
CA ARG A 120 -25.01 4.81 -6.95
C ARG A 120 -26.15 4.07 -6.25
N LEU A 121 -26.78 3.10 -6.93
CA LEU A 121 -27.86 2.31 -6.34
C LEU A 121 -27.34 1.45 -5.18
N ILE A 122 -26.18 0.81 -5.36
CA ILE A 122 -25.52 0.01 -4.31
C ILE A 122 -25.17 0.90 -3.11
N VAL A 123 -24.52 2.05 -3.34
CA VAL A 123 -24.19 3.00 -2.26
C VAL A 123 -25.45 3.43 -1.51
N LYS A 124 -26.51 3.81 -2.22
CA LYS A 124 -27.78 4.21 -1.59
C LYS A 124 -28.35 3.11 -0.71
N LYS A 125 -28.46 1.90 -1.27
CA LYS A 125 -29.01 0.75 -0.56
C LYS A 125 -28.17 0.42 0.68
N THR A 126 -26.85 0.32 0.53
CA THR A 126 -25.94 0.02 1.64
C THR A 126 -26.03 1.06 2.75
N ILE A 127 -26.09 2.35 2.42
CA ILE A 127 -26.25 3.41 3.42
C ILE A 127 -27.60 3.27 4.13
N GLU A 128 -28.70 3.20 3.39
CA GLU A 128 -30.04 3.13 4.01
C GLU A 128 -30.24 1.85 4.83
N ASP A 129 -29.69 0.71 4.40
CA ASP A 129 -29.76 -0.56 5.13
C ASP A 129 -28.92 -0.53 6.42
N THR A 130 -27.73 0.08 6.39
CA THR A 130 -26.83 0.15 7.55
C THR A 130 -27.31 1.16 8.60
N THR A 131 -28.02 2.21 8.19
CA THR A 131 -28.50 3.27 9.10
C THR A 131 -29.90 3.02 9.65
N LYS A 132 -30.72 2.15 9.03
CA LYS A 132 -32.15 1.95 9.34
C LYS A 132 -32.47 1.75 10.83
N ASN A 133 -31.58 1.12 11.58
CA ASN A 133 -31.75 0.82 13.01
C ASN A 133 -30.59 1.35 13.88
N GLN A 134 -29.78 2.28 13.36
CA GLN A 134 -28.66 2.88 14.12
C GLN A 134 -28.98 4.33 14.51
N GLN A 135 -29.22 4.54 15.81
CA GLN A 135 -29.35 5.85 16.44
C GLN A 135 -28.41 5.89 17.66
N PRO A 136 -27.30 6.65 17.63
CA PRO A 136 -26.82 7.49 16.54
C PRO A 136 -26.24 6.69 15.37
N VAL A 137 -26.21 7.30 14.17
CA VAL A 137 -25.58 6.73 12.98
C VAL A 137 -24.06 6.62 13.20
N ASN A 138 -23.51 5.42 13.04
CA ASN A 138 -22.06 5.21 13.06
C ASN A 138 -21.48 5.40 11.65
N PHE A 139 -20.94 6.59 11.38
CA PHE A 139 -20.40 6.93 10.06
C PHE A 139 -19.22 6.07 9.62
N ASP A 140 -18.38 5.58 10.53
CA ASP A 140 -17.25 4.73 10.16
C ASP A 140 -17.71 3.32 9.78
N TYR A 141 -18.73 2.80 10.48
CA TYR A 141 -19.40 1.57 10.07
C TYR A 141 -20.05 1.70 8.69
N VAL A 142 -20.74 2.80 8.42
CA VAL A 142 -21.33 3.08 7.10
C VAL A 142 -20.25 3.15 6.01
N LYS A 143 -19.16 3.90 6.25
CA LYS A 143 -18.03 4.00 5.31
C LYS A 143 -17.47 2.61 4.96
N ASN A 144 -17.20 1.77 5.95
CA ASN A 144 -16.64 0.43 5.74
C ASN A 144 -17.57 -0.45 4.90
N ASN A 145 -18.87 -0.48 5.24
CA ASN A 145 -19.85 -1.26 4.47
C ASN A 145 -19.98 -0.76 3.02
N VAL A 146 -19.95 0.56 2.80
CA VAL A 146 -19.98 1.15 1.46
C VAL A 146 -18.72 0.76 0.68
N THR A 147 -17.53 0.86 1.30
CA THR A 147 -16.27 0.42 0.69
C THR A 147 -16.34 -1.02 0.23
N ASP A 148 -16.73 -1.94 1.12
CA ASP A 148 -16.75 -3.37 0.81
C ASP A 148 -17.76 -3.72 -0.28
N ALA A 149 -18.97 -3.15 -0.20
CA ALA A 149 -20.02 -3.38 -1.18
C ALA A 149 -19.63 -2.89 -2.57
N VAL A 150 -19.07 -1.68 -2.66
CA VAL A 150 -18.64 -1.10 -3.94
C VAL A 150 -17.38 -1.78 -4.47
N ALA A 151 -16.39 -2.05 -3.63
CA ALA A 151 -15.16 -2.74 -4.06
C ALA A 151 -15.48 -4.13 -4.65
N ARG A 152 -16.37 -4.89 -4.01
CA ARG A 152 -16.83 -6.19 -4.53
C ARG A 152 -17.52 -6.02 -5.89
N PHE A 153 -18.46 -5.09 -6.00
CA PHE A 153 -19.17 -4.82 -7.26
C PHE A 153 -18.23 -4.42 -8.40
N LEU A 154 -17.28 -3.52 -8.13
CA LEU A 154 -16.32 -3.06 -9.14
C LEU A 154 -15.42 -4.21 -9.60
N PHE A 155 -14.97 -5.07 -8.68
CA PHE A 155 -14.17 -6.25 -9.03
C PHE A 155 -14.98 -7.23 -9.89
N GLU A 156 -16.22 -7.56 -9.50
CA GLU A 156 -17.09 -8.47 -10.27
C GLU A 156 -17.38 -7.95 -11.69
N LYS A 157 -17.49 -6.63 -11.87
CA LYS A 157 -17.79 -6.02 -13.18
C LYS A 157 -16.58 -5.78 -14.05
N THR A 158 -15.40 -5.57 -13.46
CA THR A 158 -14.23 -5.04 -14.21
C THR A 158 -12.96 -5.86 -14.04
N ASN A 159 -12.93 -6.84 -13.13
CA ASN A 159 -11.74 -7.58 -12.69
C ASN A 159 -10.57 -6.70 -12.20
N LYS A 160 -10.86 -5.46 -11.82
CA LYS A 160 -9.90 -4.49 -11.28
C LYS A 160 -10.27 -4.12 -9.84
N ARG A 161 -9.29 -3.65 -9.06
CA ARG A 161 -9.44 -3.32 -7.63
C ARG A 161 -8.99 -1.88 -7.36
N PRO A 162 -9.73 -0.87 -7.83
CA PRO A 162 -9.39 0.52 -7.54
C PRO A 162 -9.47 0.80 -6.04
N ILE A 163 -8.72 1.81 -5.58
CA ILE A 163 -8.88 2.30 -4.21
C ILE A 163 -10.24 2.99 -4.09
N VAL A 164 -11.11 2.45 -3.22
CA VAL A 164 -12.44 2.99 -2.94
C VAL A 164 -12.37 3.90 -1.72
N ILE A 165 -12.73 5.17 -1.88
CA ILE A 165 -12.67 6.18 -0.81
C ILE A 165 -14.08 6.71 -0.52
N PRO A 166 -14.73 6.26 0.57
CA PRO A 166 -16.04 6.78 0.97
C PRO A 166 -15.91 8.05 1.81
N VAL A 167 -16.57 9.12 1.37
CA VAL A 167 -16.75 10.37 2.10
C VAL A 167 -18.23 10.51 2.45
N VAL A 168 -18.58 10.18 3.70
CA VAL A 168 -19.95 10.28 4.20
C VAL A 168 -20.06 11.48 5.15
N LEU A 169 -20.92 12.43 4.80
CA LEU A 169 -21.15 13.66 5.54
C LEU A 169 -22.53 13.64 6.19
N GLY A 170 -22.59 13.88 7.50
CA GLY A 170 -23.83 14.08 8.23
C GLY A 170 -24.31 15.52 8.10
N VAL A 171 -25.49 15.75 7.50
CA VAL A 171 -26.08 17.09 7.33
C VAL A 171 -27.55 17.09 7.71
#